data_AF-A0A843BCD4-F1
#
_entry.id   AF-A0A843BCD4-F1
#
_cell.length_a   1.000
_cell.length_b   1.000
_cell.length_c   1.000
_cell.angle_alpha   90.00
_cell.angle_beta   90.00
_cell.angle_gamma   90.00
#
_symmetry.space_group_name_H-M   'P 1'
#
loop_
_entity.id
_entity.type
_entity.pdbx_description
1 polymer ?
#
loop_
_entity_poly.entity_id
_entity_poly.type
_entity_poly.pdbx_seq_one_letter_code
_entity_poly.pdbx_strand_id
1 'polypeptide(L)'
;MIVRDRPSGFRLFWIVRGSVLQRIKSVLAVNVVLAVIVTVAHGTLFHTKIPITPIPFTLIGLPLAIFLGFRNNTAYSRYWEGRKLWGEIVIYARTLSRQCQSLIEADHPIVNRTGFR
;
A
#
# COMPACT_ATOMS: atom_id res chain seq x y z
N MET A 1 6.16 12.68 11.80
CA MET A 1 5.42 11.41 11.64
C MET A 1 4.01 11.67 12.11
N ILE A 2 2.99 11.61 11.23
CA ILE A 2 1.61 11.77 11.69
C ILE A 2 1.29 10.49 12.46
N VAL A 3 1.36 10.56 13.79
CA VAL A 3 0.90 9.49 14.68
C VAL A 3 -0.62 9.49 14.56
N ARG A 4 -1.18 8.45 13.94
CA ARG A 4 -2.61 8.22 13.89
C ARG A 4 -2.96 7.27 15.05
N ASP A 5 -4.04 7.55 15.75
CA ASP A 5 -4.61 6.57 16.68
C ASP A 5 -4.90 5.27 15.93
N ARG A 6 -4.49 4.14 16.53
CA ARG A 6 -4.61 2.82 15.89
C ARG A 6 -6.10 2.46 15.86
N PRO A 7 -6.75 2.37 14.68
CA PRO A 7 -8.15 1.94 14.64
C PRO A 7 -8.26 0.50 15.16
N SER A 8 -9.36 0.19 15.86
CA SER A 8 -9.66 -1.17 16.31
C SER A 8 -9.73 -2.14 15.12
N GLY A 9 -9.27 -3.38 15.30
CA GLY A 9 -9.13 -4.35 14.19
C GLY A 9 -10.43 -4.59 13.39
N PHE A 10 -11.58 -4.60 14.06
CA PHE A 10 -12.89 -4.69 13.40
C PHE A 10 -13.23 -3.48 12.53
N ARG A 11 -12.80 -2.28 12.95
CA ARG A 11 -13.00 -1.06 12.16
C ARG A 11 -12.16 -1.08 10.88
N LEU A 12 -10.99 -1.73 10.90
CA LEU A 12 -10.16 -1.89 9.71
C LEU A 12 -10.84 -2.77 8.65
N PHE A 13 -11.57 -3.80 9.05
CA PHE A 13 -12.25 -4.72 8.15
C PHE A 13 -13.39 -4.05 7.35
N TRP A 14 -14.06 -3.06 7.95
CA TRP A 14 -15.17 -2.35 7.33
C TRP A 14 -14.76 -1.12 6.50
N ILE A 15 -13.46 -0.79 6.45
CA ILE A 15 -12.96 0.31 5.62
C ILE A 15 -12.86 -0.18 4.17
N VAL A 16 -13.90 0.12 3.39
CA VAL A 16 -13.97 -0.26 1.97
C VAL A 16 -13.22 0.75 1.07
N ARG A 17 -13.14 2.03 1.47
CA ARG A 17 -12.49 3.09 0.68
C ARG A 17 -10.96 2.94 0.72
N GLY A 18 -10.34 2.75 -0.45
CA GLY A 18 -8.89 2.55 -0.58
C GLY A 18 -8.40 1.14 -0.27
N SER A 19 -9.30 0.18 -0.05
CA SER A 19 -8.94 -1.22 0.18
C SER A 19 -8.50 -1.91 -1.11
N VAL A 20 -7.54 -2.85 -0.99
CA VAL A 20 -7.11 -3.74 -2.08
C VAL A 20 -8.28 -4.59 -2.59
N LEU A 21 -9.30 -4.83 -1.74
CA LEU A 21 -10.50 -5.58 -2.12
C LEU A 21 -11.19 -4.97 -3.35
N GLN A 22 -11.27 -3.64 -3.46
CA GLN A 22 -11.89 -2.99 -4.63
C GLN A 22 -11.12 -3.26 -5.94
N ARG A 23 -9.82 -3.52 -5.84
CA ARG A 23 -8.94 -3.84 -6.98
C ARG A 23 -9.08 -5.30 -7.41
N ILE A 24 -9.29 -6.23 -6.47
CA ILE A 24 -9.36 -7.67 -6.76
C ILE A 24 -10.79 -8.24 -6.80
N LYS A 25 -11.82 -7.42 -6.55
CA LYS A 25 -13.22 -7.87 -6.40
C LYS A 25 -13.73 -8.70 -7.58
N SER A 26 -13.43 -8.33 -8.82
CA SER A 26 -13.95 -9.04 -10.00
C SER A 26 -13.30 -10.41 -10.14
N VAL A 27 -11.98 -10.48 -9.95
CA VAL A 27 -11.23 -11.74 -9.98
C VAL A 27 -11.68 -12.66 -8.84
N LEU A 28 -11.86 -12.09 -7.63
CA LEU A 28 -12.37 -12.81 -6.49
C LEU A 28 -13.77 -13.37 -6.75
N ALA A 29 -14.69 -12.55 -7.28
CA ALA A 29 -16.06 -12.98 -7.58
C ALA A 29 -16.11 -14.13 -8.59
N VAL A 30 -15.34 -14.04 -9.68
CA VAL A 30 -15.28 -15.11 -10.68
C VAL A 30 -14.75 -16.42 -10.06
N ASN A 31 -13.69 -16.36 -9.25
CA ASN A 31 -13.16 -17.55 -8.57
C ASN A 31 -14.16 -18.16 -7.59
N VAL A 32 -14.88 -17.34 -6.82
CA VAL A 32 -15.91 -17.81 -5.88
C VAL A 32 -17.07 -18.46 -6.62
N VAL A 33 -17.56 -17.85 -7.69
CA VAL A 33 -18.64 -18.41 -8.51
C VAL A 33 -18.20 -19.75 -9.12
N LEU A 34 -16.99 -19.83 -9.67
CA LEU A 34 -16.44 -21.07 -10.21
C LEU A 34 -16.34 -22.16 -9.12
N ALA A 35 -15.83 -21.81 -7.93
CA ALA A 35 -15.73 -22.75 -6.82
C ALA A 35 -17.11 -23.29 -6.42
N VAL A 36 -18.12 -22.42 -6.29
CA VAL A 36 -19.50 -22.82 -5.97
C VAL A 36 -20.06 -23.76 -7.06
N ILE A 37 -19.85 -23.45 -8.33
CA ILE A 37 -20.29 -24.31 -9.45
C ILE A 37 -19.66 -25.69 -9.35
N VAL A 38 -18.34 -25.76 -9.14
CA VAL A 38 -17.62 -27.05 -9.03
C VAL A 38 -18.09 -27.85 -7.81
N THR A 39 -18.32 -27.19 -6.67
CA THR A 39 -18.84 -27.83 -5.45
C THR A 39 -20.25 -28.37 -5.65
N VAL A 40 -21.16 -27.59 -6.22
CA VAL A 40 -22.55 -28.01 -6.48
C VAL A 40 -22.61 -29.11 -7.54
N ALA A 41 -21.77 -29.04 -8.57
CA ALA A 41 -21.68 -30.07 -9.59
C ALA A 41 -21.07 -31.38 -9.07
N HIS A 42 -20.63 -31.46 -7.80
CA HIS A 42 -20.04 -32.66 -7.17
C HIS A 42 -18.87 -33.30 -7.97
N GLY A 43 -18.25 -32.53 -8.87
CA GLY A 43 -17.25 -33.04 -9.82
C GLY A 43 -17.81 -33.96 -10.92
N THR A 44 -19.13 -34.08 -11.08
CA THR A 44 -19.77 -34.85 -12.16
C THR A 44 -19.96 -33.97 -13.40
N LEU A 45 -18.89 -33.77 -14.15
CA LEU A 45 -18.96 -33.27 -15.52
C LEU A 45 -19.17 -34.48 -16.45
N PHE A 46 -20.28 -34.53 -17.18
CA PHE A 46 -20.53 -35.54 -18.22
C PHE A 46 -20.43 -37.01 -17.76
N HIS A 47 -21.00 -37.36 -16.60
CA HIS A 47 -21.02 -38.73 -16.03
C HIS A 47 -19.66 -39.40 -15.80
N THR A 48 -18.55 -38.68 -16.01
CA THR A 48 -17.19 -39.18 -15.81
C THR A 48 -16.52 -38.37 -14.71
N LYS A 49 -16.12 -39.03 -13.62
CA LYS A 49 -15.37 -38.36 -12.54
C LYS A 49 -13.97 -38.03 -13.05
N ILE A 50 -13.66 -36.76 -13.24
CA ILE A 50 -12.29 -36.31 -13.54
C ILE A 50 -11.55 -36.16 -12.20
N PRO A 51 -10.53 -37.00 -11.90
CA PRO A 51 -9.77 -36.86 -10.68
C PRO A 51 -8.83 -35.65 -10.78
N ILE A 52 -9.26 -34.49 -10.30
CA ILE A 52 -8.38 -33.32 -10.14
C ILE A 52 -7.63 -33.49 -8.80
N THR A 53 -6.35 -33.82 -8.88
CA THR A 53 -5.49 -33.90 -7.70
C THR A 53 -4.91 -32.52 -7.36
N PRO A 54 -4.63 -32.23 -6.08
CA PRO A 54 -4.08 -30.93 -5.66
C PRO A 54 -2.58 -30.77 -5.97
N ILE A 55 -1.89 -31.86 -6.35
CA ILE A 55 -0.44 -31.93 -6.56
C ILE A 55 0.12 -30.88 -7.53
N PRO A 56 -0.43 -30.67 -8.75
CA PRO A 56 0.08 -29.64 -9.64
C PRO A 56 -0.09 -28.23 -9.07
N PHE A 57 -1.15 -27.98 -8.29
CA PHE A 57 -1.41 -26.66 -7.70
C PHE A 57 -0.43 -26.33 -6.58
N THR A 58 -0.07 -27.31 -5.74
CA THR A 58 0.93 -27.09 -4.68
C THR A 58 2.32 -26.88 -5.27
N LEU A 59 2.66 -27.62 -6.32
CA LEU A 59 3.95 -27.48 -7.03
C LEU A 59 4.12 -26.07 -7.63
N ILE A 60 3.05 -25.51 -8.20
CA ILE A 60 3.07 -24.14 -8.77
C ILE A 60 2.93 -23.07 -7.67
N GLY A 61 2.21 -23.37 -6.58
CA GLY A 61 1.98 -22.42 -5.49
C GLY A 61 3.25 -22.00 -4.77
N LEU A 62 4.20 -22.93 -4.58
CA LEU A 62 5.48 -22.65 -3.91
C LEU A 62 6.31 -21.56 -4.61
N PRO A 63 6.67 -21.68 -5.91
CA PRO A 63 7.43 -20.64 -6.60
C PRO A 63 6.64 -19.33 -6.70
N LEU A 64 5.32 -19.37 -6.88
CA LEU A 64 4.48 -18.15 -6.89
C LEU A 64 4.58 -17.38 -5.56
N ALA A 65 4.53 -18.07 -4.43
CA ALA A 65 4.67 -17.46 -3.11
C ALA A 65 6.05 -16.82 -2.92
N ILE A 66 7.12 -17.50 -3.35
CA ILE A 66 8.49 -17.00 -3.29
C ILE A 66 8.66 -15.74 -4.15
N PHE A 67 8.22 -15.78 -5.41
CA PHE A 67 8.30 -14.62 -6.31
C PHE A 67 7.47 -13.44 -5.81
N LEU A 68 6.30 -13.70 -5.23
CA LEU A 68 5.49 -12.66 -4.60
C LEU A 68 6.22 -12.02 -3.41
N GLY A 69 6.93 -12.82 -2.60
CA GLY A 69 7.78 -12.33 -1.51
C GLY A 69 8.86 -11.38 -2.00
N PHE A 70 9.63 -11.78 -3.03
CA PHE A 70 10.65 -10.91 -3.63
C PHE A 70 10.06 -9.64 -4.21
N ARG A 71 8.95 -9.74 -4.96
CA ARG A 71 8.26 -8.58 -5.53
C ARG A 71 7.78 -7.61 -4.46
N ASN A 72 7.22 -8.12 -3.36
CA ASN A 72 6.73 -7.30 -2.26
C ASN A 72 7.89 -6.59 -1.54
N ASN A 73 9.00 -7.28 -1.31
CA ASN A 73 10.19 -6.68 -0.67
C ASN A 73 10.75 -5.53 -1.51
N THR A 74 10.89 -5.72 -2.82
CA THR A 74 11.37 -4.65 -3.73
C THR A 74 10.38 -3.50 -3.81
N ALA A 75 9.08 -3.77 -3.92
CA ALA A 75 8.04 -2.72 -3.96
C ALA A 75 8.02 -1.91 -2.65
N TYR A 76 8.15 -2.57 -1.51
CA TYR A 76 8.22 -1.93 -0.20
C TYR A 76 9.48 -1.06 -0.07
N SER A 77 10.64 -1.56 -0.49
CA SER A 77 11.89 -0.79 -0.49
C SER A 77 11.76 0.50 -1.29
N ARG A 78 11.19 0.43 -2.51
CA ARG A 78 10.94 1.62 -3.36
C ARG A 78 9.95 2.60 -2.74
N TYR A 79 8.89 2.09 -2.12
CA TYR A 79 7.94 2.94 -1.40
C TYR A 79 8.62 3.68 -0.24
N TRP A 80 9.45 2.97 0.53
CA TRP A 80 10.18 3.54 1.65
C TRP A 80 11.25 4.54 1.21
N GLU A 81 11.95 4.27 0.12
CA GLU A 81 12.90 5.19 -0.51
C GLU A 81 12.22 6.52 -0.88
N GLY A 82 11.07 6.48 -1.55
CA GLY A 82 10.29 7.69 -1.85
C GLY A 82 9.90 8.49 -0.60
N ARG A 83 9.60 7.80 0.52
CA ARG A 83 9.33 8.45 1.81
C ARG A 83 10.57 9.12 2.41
N LYS A 84 11.76 8.53 2.26
CA LYS A 84 13.02 9.14 2.72
C LYS A 84 13.33 10.40 1.93
N LEU A 85 13.26 10.34 0.60
CA LEU A 85 13.51 11.48 -0.29
C LEU A 85 12.56 12.65 0.01
N TRP A 86 11.26 12.36 0.26
CA TRP A 86 10.32 13.39 0.69
C TRP A 86 10.72 14.03 2.03
N GLY A 87 11.20 13.24 2.98
CA GLY A 87 11.72 13.74 4.25
C GLY A 87 12.93 14.64 4.08
N GLU A 88 13.83 14.28 3.18
CA GLU A 88 15.03 15.05 2.83
C GLU A 88 14.69 16.42 2.22
N ILE A 89 13.73 16.47 1.28
CA ILE A 89 13.23 17.74 0.72
C ILE A 89 12.72 18.67 1.83
N VAL A 90 11.95 18.15 2.78
CA VAL A 90 11.44 18.94 3.91
C VAL A 90 12.58 19.46 4.80
N ILE A 91 13.64 18.67 5.00
CA ILE A 91 14.83 19.10 5.76
C ILE A 91 15.54 20.23 5.01
N TYR A 92 15.80 20.07 3.71
CA TYR A 92 16.45 21.09 2.91
C TYR A 92 15.65 22.39 2.85
N ALA A 93 14.32 22.32 2.70
CA ALA A 93 13.47 23.51 2.74
C ALA A 93 13.58 24.26 4.09
N ARG A 94 13.66 23.53 5.22
CA ARG A 94 13.86 24.15 6.54
C ARG A 94 15.25 24.76 6.70
N THR A 95 16.28 24.07 6.22
CA THR A 95 17.66 24.60 6.25
C THR A 95 17.77 25.85 5.42
N LEU A 96 17.20 25.86 4.20
CA LEU A 96 17.15 27.03 3.34
C LEU A 96 16.42 28.19 4.02
N SER A 97 15.24 27.94 4.59
CA SER A 97 14.48 28.95 5.32
C SER A 97 15.30 29.57 6.47
N ARG A 98 16.02 28.74 7.24
CA ARG A 98 16.92 29.22 8.30
C ARG A 98 18.07 30.06 7.74
N GLN A 99 18.71 29.61 6.66
CA GLN A 99 19.81 30.34 6.02
C GLN A 99 19.35 31.70 5.48
N CYS A 100 18.18 31.77 4.85
CA CYS A 100 17.60 33.04 4.40
C CYS A 100 17.36 34.01 5.57
N GLN A 101 16.99 33.51 6.75
CA GLN A 101 16.76 34.35 7.93
C GLN A 101 18.05 34.77 8.64
N SER A 102 19.09 33.92 8.63
CA SER A 102 20.30 34.15 9.42
C SER A 102 21.48 34.73 8.64
N LEU A 103 21.54 34.50 7.32
CA LEU A 103 22.69 34.86 6.49
C LEU A 103 22.42 36.05 5.56
N ILE A 104 21.14 36.42 5.37
CA ILE A 104 20.79 37.62 4.60
C ILE A 104 20.74 38.79 5.57
N GLU A 105 21.77 39.63 5.52
CA GLU A 105 21.81 40.90 6.24
C GLU A 105 20.97 41.92 5.47
N ALA A 106 20.04 42.59 6.15
CA ALA A 106 19.23 43.62 5.52
C ALA A 106 20.08 44.90 5.37
N ASP A 107 20.22 45.40 4.14
CA ASP A 107 20.97 46.63 3.81
C ASP A 107 20.43 47.87 4.57
N HIS A 108 19.20 47.78 5.07
CA HIS A 108 18.58 48.78 5.92
C HIS A 108 17.99 48.14 7.18
N PRO A 109 18.05 48.83 8.35
CA PRO A 109 17.44 48.34 9.56
C PRO A 109 15.96 48.07 9.31
N ILE A 110 15.52 46.87 9.69
CA ILE A 110 14.12 46.45 9.58
C ILE A 110 13.31 47.37 10.50
N VAL A 111 12.71 48.41 9.93
CA VAL A 111 11.76 49.27 10.67
C VAL A 111 10.57 48.38 10.97
N ASN A 112 10.53 47.85 12.19
CA ASN A 112 9.43 47.05 12.69
C ASN A 112 8.19 47.95 12.77
N ARG A 113 7.44 48.07 11.67
CA ARG A 113 6.10 48.67 11.65
C ARG A 113 5.07 47.69 12.23
N THR A 114 5.37 47.09 13.37
CA THR A 114 4.35 46.49 14.22
C THR A 114 3.77 47.59 15.10
N GLY A 115 3.00 48.47 14.46
CA GLY A 115 1.93 49.19 15.11
C GLY A 115 0.72 48.27 15.18
N PHE A 116 0.75 47.30 16.09
CA PHE A 116 -0.46 46.66 16.60
C PHE A 116 -0.30 46.48 18.10
N ARG A 117 -1.28 47.06 18.80
CA ARG A 117 -1.51 47.04 20.25
C ARG A 117 -1.50 45.63 20.83
#